data_AF-A0A317UVJ8-F1
#
_entry.id   AF-A0A317UVJ8-F1
#
_cell.length_a   1.000
_cell.length_b   1.000
_cell.length_c   1.000
_cell.angle_alpha   90.00
_cell.angle_beta   90.00
_cell.angle_gamma   90.00
#
_symmetry.space_group_name_H-M   'P 1'
#
loop_
_entity.id
_entity.type
_entity.pdbx_description
1 polymer ?
#
loop_
_entity_poly.entity_id
_entity_poly.type
_entity_poly.pdbx_seq_one_letter_code
_entity_poly.pdbx_strand_id
1 'polypeptide(L)'
;MNTELRGYLFEMFYYSFALARFSLGSKLLIAQADAIFASPSIIQCKPQSLLIAVYRIYRLSHNLQSSKSADVFSVRQELLLLDQELMACHSHLTHDTTMDQEHLNDVITSNLYSLACRIHIRALFPPHGSDDNDTVHSLVDEFINNLQHLPPHSPSHNILCWPLVVAGLSARNSAQQRIIVAKLNNIHEEWKSAVFSKSADFLREQWRRDRDMRRKLPITSGYEDSFTLDGLTWYQCPVILA
;
A
#
# COMPACT_ATOMS: atom_id res chain seq x y z
N MET A 1 -1.53 -31.03 11.54
CA MET A 1 -2.22 -29.83 10.99
C MET A 1 -1.65 -29.61 9.59
N ASN A 2 -2.50 -29.52 8.56
CA ASN A 2 -2.06 -29.44 7.16
C ASN A 2 -1.23 -28.15 6.94
N THR A 3 -0.03 -28.27 6.35
CA THR A 3 0.88 -27.15 6.05
C THR A 3 0.22 -26.09 5.18
N GLU A 4 -0.64 -26.50 4.24
CA GLU A 4 -1.39 -25.60 3.34
C GLU A 4 -2.44 -24.79 4.11
N LEU A 5 -3.25 -25.46 4.95
CA LEU A 5 -4.24 -24.78 5.80
C LEU A 5 -3.56 -23.76 6.73
N ARG A 6 -2.39 -24.11 7.26
CA ARG A 6 -1.59 -23.19 8.08
C ARG A 6 -1.12 -21.98 7.27
N GLY A 7 -0.63 -22.19 6.04
CA GLY A 7 -0.26 -21.12 5.13
C GLY A 7 -1.42 -20.16 4.83
N TYR A 8 -2.58 -20.72 4.47
CA TYR A 8 -3.79 -19.95 4.20
C TYR A 8 -4.28 -19.14 5.41
N LEU A 9 -4.31 -19.74 6.60
CA LEU A 9 -4.70 -19.03 7.83
C LEU A 9 -3.75 -17.88 8.15
N PHE A 10 -2.45 -18.06 7.88
CA PHE A 10 -1.49 -16.98 7.99
C PHE A 10 -1.82 -15.87 6.99
N GLU A 11 -1.97 -16.17 5.70
CA GLU A 11 -2.30 -15.16 4.67
C GLU A 11 -3.56 -14.36 5.02
N MET A 12 -4.61 -15.03 5.49
CA MET A 12 -5.84 -14.39 5.98
C MET A 12 -5.59 -13.47 7.18
N PHE A 13 -4.77 -13.92 8.14
CA PHE A 13 -4.36 -13.11 9.28
C PHE A 13 -3.57 -11.88 8.83
N TYR A 14 -2.60 -12.05 7.94
CA TYR A 14 -1.76 -10.98 7.39
C TYR A 14 -2.59 -9.93 6.65
N TYR A 15 -3.49 -10.37 5.76
CA TYR A 15 -4.38 -9.48 5.03
C TYR A 15 -5.28 -8.70 5.98
N SER A 16 -5.97 -9.41 6.90
CA SER A 16 -6.85 -8.78 7.88
C SER A 16 -6.09 -7.82 8.81
N PHE A 17 -4.88 -8.19 9.21
CA PHE A 17 -4.02 -7.36 10.05
C PHE A 17 -3.55 -6.12 9.30
N ALA A 18 -3.12 -6.24 8.04
CA ALA A 18 -2.73 -5.10 7.21
C ALA A 18 -3.90 -4.11 7.04
N LEU A 19 -5.10 -4.62 6.72
CA LEU A 19 -6.31 -3.80 6.62
C LEU A 19 -6.67 -3.13 7.96
N ALA A 20 -6.65 -3.89 9.06
CA ALA A 20 -6.95 -3.38 10.39
C ALA A 20 -5.94 -2.32 10.84
N ARG A 21 -4.66 -2.57 10.59
CA ARG A 21 -3.58 -1.66 10.98
C ARG A 21 -3.60 -0.37 10.16
N PHE A 22 -3.92 -0.46 8.87
CA PHE A 22 -4.12 0.71 8.03
C PHE A 22 -5.36 1.52 8.44
N SER A 23 -6.42 0.85 8.89
CA SER A 23 -7.65 1.54 9.28
C SER A 23 -7.58 2.19 10.65
N LEU A 24 -7.02 1.48 11.63
CA LEU A 24 -6.97 1.89 13.03
C LEU A 24 -5.72 2.70 13.36
N GLY A 25 -4.70 2.67 12.50
CA GLY A 25 -3.47 3.42 12.72
C GLY A 25 -2.79 3.00 14.03
N SER A 26 -2.40 3.99 14.83
CA SER A 26 -1.79 3.83 16.16
C SER A 26 -2.75 3.31 17.23
N LYS A 27 -4.07 3.21 16.95
CA LYS A 27 -5.05 2.66 17.90
C LYS A 27 -5.00 1.13 18.00
N LEU A 28 -4.40 0.46 17.01
CA LEU A 28 -4.19 -0.98 17.05
C LEU A 28 -2.87 -1.27 17.79
N LEU A 29 -2.96 -1.92 18.95
CA LEU A 29 -1.79 -2.33 19.73
C LEU A 29 -1.01 -3.43 18.99
N ILE A 30 0.12 -3.06 18.40
CA ILE A 30 0.95 -3.97 17.58
C ILE A 30 1.84 -4.89 18.43
N ALA A 31 2.13 -4.53 19.68
CA ALA A 31 3.13 -5.19 20.52
C ALA A 31 2.90 -6.71 20.69
N GLN A 32 1.64 -7.16 20.67
CA GLN A 32 1.32 -8.60 20.74
C GLN A 32 1.48 -9.32 19.40
N ALA A 33 1.35 -8.60 18.30
CA ALA A 33 1.49 -9.15 16.96
C ALA A 33 2.97 -9.43 16.63
N ASP A 34 3.91 -8.66 17.20
CA ASP A 34 5.37 -8.85 17.02
C ASP A 34 5.82 -10.28 17.33
N ALA A 35 5.29 -10.90 18.38
CA ALA A 35 5.58 -12.29 18.75
C ALA A 35 5.08 -13.30 17.71
N ILE A 36 3.99 -12.98 17.00
CA ILE A 36 3.45 -13.79 15.91
C ILE A 36 4.40 -13.67 14.72
N PHE A 37 4.72 -12.45 14.27
CA PHE A 37 5.58 -12.22 13.10
C PHE A 37 7.05 -12.66 13.30
N ALA A 38 7.53 -12.69 14.54
CA ALA A 38 8.86 -13.21 14.89
C ALA A 38 8.90 -14.75 15.04
N SER A 39 7.76 -15.43 14.88
CA SER A 39 7.69 -16.89 15.05
C SER A 39 8.49 -17.61 13.95
N PRO A 40 9.40 -18.54 14.31
CA PRO A 40 10.17 -19.32 13.34
C PRO A 40 9.31 -20.14 12.38
N SER A 41 8.07 -20.47 12.79
CA SER A 41 7.10 -21.23 11.99
C SER A 41 6.57 -20.47 10.77
N ILE A 42 6.73 -19.14 10.77
CA ILE A 42 6.30 -18.23 9.71
C ILE A 42 7.43 -18.00 8.71
N ILE A 43 8.67 -17.83 9.20
CA ILE A 43 9.84 -17.52 8.37
C ILE A 43 10.11 -18.58 7.28
N GLN A 44 9.56 -19.79 7.41
CA GLN A 44 9.77 -20.91 6.49
C GLN A 44 8.76 -21.02 5.34
N CYS A 45 7.73 -20.17 5.22
CA CYS A 45 6.73 -20.26 4.15
C CYS A 45 6.94 -19.20 3.03
N LYS A 46 7.18 -19.68 1.80
CA LYS A 46 7.68 -18.89 0.66
C LYS A 46 6.75 -17.80 0.05
N PRO A 47 5.41 -17.85 0.14
CA PRO A 47 4.56 -16.73 -0.33
C PRO A 47 4.53 -15.53 0.64
N GLN A 48 5.19 -15.62 1.80
CA GLN A 48 4.98 -14.70 2.93
C GLN A 48 5.92 -13.49 2.95
N SER A 49 6.90 -13.40 2.04
CA SER A 49 7.87 -12.29 2.03
C SER A 49 7.21 -10.92 1.94
N LEU A 50 6.16 -10.82 1.13
CA LEU A 50 5.51 -9.56 0.81
C LEU A 50 4.53 -9.11 1.91
N LEU A 51 3.81 -10.03 2.53
CA LEU A 51 2.95 -9.72 3.68
C LEU A 51 3.77 -9.41 4.94
N ILE A 52 4.92 -10.07 5.12
CA ILE A 52 5.91 -9.70 6.13
C ILE A 52 6.48 -8.32 5.84
N ALA A 53 6.75 -7.99 4.57
CA ALA A 53 7.19 -6.64 4.18
C ALA A 53 6.14 -5.59 4.53
N VAL A 54 4.85 -5.82 4.22
CA VAL A 54 3.74 -4.93 4.62
C VAL A 54 3.76 -4.67 6.13
N TYR A 55 3.85 -5.72 6.95
CA TYR A 55 3.92 -5.56 8.42
C TYR A 55 5.17 -4.78 8.87
N ARG A 56 6.35 -5.11 8.34
CA ARG A 56 7.61 -4.41 8.67
C ARG A 56 7.51 -2.92 8.33
N ILE A 57 6.99 -2.58 7.16
CA ILE A 57 6.77 -1.20 6.73
C ILE A 57 5.84 -0.50 7.72
N TYR A 58 4.72 -1.12 8.12
CA TYR A 58 3.80 -0.52 9.10
C TYR A 58 4.42 -0.27 10.47
N ARG A 59 5.20 -1.23 10.98
CA ARG A 59 5.91 -1.09 12.25
C ARG A 59 6.91 0.06 12.19
N LEU A 60 7.71 0.11 11.13
CA LEU A 60 8.72 1.15 10.92
C LEU A 60 8.09 2.53 10.72
N SER A 61 6.98 2.61 9.97
CA SER A 61 6.21 3.84 9.78
C SER A 61 5.71 4.43 11.09
N HIS A 62 5.27 3.58 12.02
CA HIS A 62 4.85 4.01 13.36
C HIS A 62 6.04 4.55 14.16
N ASN A 63 7.16 3.84 14.16
CA ASN A 63 8.36 4.28 14.87
C ASN A 63 8.86 5.63 14.34
N LEU A 64 8.77 5.87 13.03
CA LEU A 64 9.09 7.15 12.41
C LEU A 64 8.24 8.31 12.96
N GLN A 65 6.97 8.04 13.30
CA GLN A 65 6.05 9.02 13.87
C GLN A 65 6.24 9.23 15.38
N SER A 66 6.76 8.23 16.11
CA SER A 66 6.90 8.28 17.57
C SER A 66 8.31 8.62 18.08
N SER A 67 9.36 8.43 17.27
CA SER A 67 10.75 8.45 17.75
C SER A 67 11.47 9.80 17.66
N LYS A 68 12.50 9.95 18.50
CA LYS A 68 13.44 11.09 18.51
C LYS A 68 14.50 10.96 17.39
N SER A 69 15.10 12.09 16.99
CA SER A 69 15.87 12.27 15.73
C SER A 69 16.91 11.21 15.35
N ALA A 70 17.65 10.61 16.31
CA ALA A 70 18.67 9.60 16.00
C ALA A 70 18.08 8.25 15.54
N ASP A 71 16.93 7.87 16.09
CA ASP A 71 16.25 6.61 15.77
C ASP A 71 15.47 6.73 14.44
N VAL A 72 15.03 7.95 14.10
CA VAL A 72 14.41 8.29 12.82
C VAL A 72 15.34 7.92 11.65
N PHE A 73 16.63 8.28 11.70
CA PHE A 73 17.57 7.98 10.60
C PHE A 73 17.72 6.47 10.36
N SER A 74 17.86 5.68 11.43
CA SER A 74 17.94 4.22 11.37
C SER A 74 16.69 3.59 10.74
N VAL A 75 15.51 4.03 11.19
CA VAL A 75 14.21 3.59 10.65
C VAL A 75 14.07 3.94 9.17
N ARG A 76 14.50 5.14 8.76
CA ARG A 76 14.50 5.54 7.34
C ARG A 76 15.39 4.63 6.50
N GLN A 77 16.59 4.30 6.97
CA GLN A 77 17.50 3.41 6.27
C GLN A 77 16.91 2.00 6.11
N GLU A 78 16.27 1.45 7.15
CA GLU A 78 15.62 0.14 7.05
C GLU A 78 14.46 0.14 6.04
N LEU A 79 13.66 1.21 5.99
CA LEU A 79 12.59 1.37 5.00
C LEU A 79 13.15 1.42 3.56
N LEU A 80 14.27 2.09 3.34
CA LEU A 80 14.92 2.15 2.02
C LEU A 80 15.51 0.79 1.60
N LEU A 81 16.07 0.03 2.54
CA LEU A 81 16.53 -1.34 2.28
C LEU A 81 15.36 -2.25 1.89
N LEU A 82 14.22 -2.13 2.58
CA LEU A 82 12.99 -2.85 2.22
C LEU A 82 12.50 -2.49 0.81
N ASP A 83 12.54 -1.22 0.42
CA ASP A 83 12.20 -0.79 -0.95
C ASP A 83 13.12 -1.45 -2.00
N GLN A 84 14.42 -1.56 -1.71
CA GLN A 84 15.37 -2.24 -2.58
C GLN A 84 15.11 -3.76 -2.67
N GLU A 85 14.82 -4.41 -1.55
CA GLU A 85 14.45 -5.83 -1.51
C GLU A 85 13.18 -6.09 -2.36
N LEU A 86 12.16 -5.24 -2.21
CA LEU A 86 10.91 -5.32 -2.97
C LEU A 86 11.13 -5.09 -4.47
N MET A 87 12.06 -4.22 -4.84
CA MET A 87 12.45 -3.99 -6.23
C MET A 87 13.17 -5.20 -6.82
N ALA A 88 14.08 -5.84 -6.07
CA ALA A 88 14.80 -7.02 -6.53
C ALA A 88 13.89 -8.24 -6.71
N CYS A 89 12.83 -8.34 -5.92
CA CYS A 89 11.81 -9.38 -6.06
C CYS A 89 10.74 -9.05 -7.11
N HIS A 90 10.76 -7.85 -7.72
CA HIS A 90 9.77 -7.46 -8.71
C HIS A 90 9.94 -8.29 -9.98
N SER A 91 8.89 -9.01 -10.37
CA SER A 91 8.92 -9.84 -11.55
C SER A 91 8.50 -9.03 -12.77
N HIS A 92 9.31 -9.04 -13.82
CA HIS A 92 8.86 -8.49 -15.10
C HIS A 92 7.82 -9.44 -15.69
N LEU A 93 6.61 -8.93 -15.93
CA LEU A 93 5.57 -9.64 -16.66
C LEU A 93 6.10 -9.96 -18.06
N THR A 94 6.63 -11.15 -18.22
CA THR A 94 6.89 -11.73 -19.54
C THR A 94 5.63 -12.50 -19.87
N HIS A 95 4.91 -12.05 -20.92
CA HIS A 95 3.78 -12.79 -21.47
C HIS A 95 4.33 -14.05 -22.16
N ASP A 96 4.78 -15.02 -21.38
CA ASP A 96 5.04 -16.35 -21.89
C ASP A 96 3.69 -17.05 -22.02
N THR A 97 3.30 -17.34 -23.26
CA THR A 97 2.03 -17.97 -23.63
C THR A 97 1.82 -19.36 -23.00
N THR A 98 2.81 -19.87 -22.27
CA THR A 98 2.80 -21.17 -21.58
C THR A 98 2.50 -21.06 -20.08
N MET A 99 2.44 -19.86 -19.49
CA MET A 99 2.12 -19.69 -18.08
C MET A 99 0.67 -20.07 -17.77
N ASP A 100 0.51 -20.89 -16.72
CA ASP A 100 -0.81 -21.18 -16.16
C ASP A 100 -1.48 -19.90 -15.64
N GLN A 101 -2.81 -19.83 -15.82
CA GLN A 101 -3.62 -18.65 -15.50
C GLN A 101 -3.57 -18.31 -14.01
N GLU A 102 -3.49 -19.33 -13.15
CA GLU A 102 -3.32 -19.20 -11.70
C GLU A 102 -1.97 -18.55 -11.37
N HIS A 103 -0.89 -19.07 -11.97
CA HIS A 103 0.44 -18.50 -11.77
C HIS A 103 0.56 -17.05 -12.26
N LEU A 104 -0.08 -16.71 -13.38
CA LEU A 104 -0.15 -15.34 -13.86
C LEU A 104 -0.89 -14.41 -12.88
N ASN A 105 -1.99 -14.87 -12.29
CA ASN A 105 -2.72 -14.10 -11.28
C ASN A 105 -1.84 -13.83 -10.05
N ASP A 106 -1.10 -14.84 -9.57
CA ASP A 106 -0.20 -14.72 -8.42
C ASP A 106 0.92 -13.71 -8.69
N VAL A 107 1.53 -13.79 -9.88
CA VAL A 107 2.59 -12.89 -10.32
C VAL A 107 2.10 -11.43 -10.36
N ILE A 108 0.95 -11.19 -11.00
CA ILE A 108 0.37 -9.84 -11.08
C ILE A 108 0.01 -9.33 -9.68
N THR A 109 -0.59 -10.16 -8.85
CA THR A 109 -1.00 -9.80 -7.49
C THR A 109 0.22 -9.44 -6.64
N SER A 110 1.28 -10.26 -6.68
CA SER A 110 2.55 -9.99 -6.01
C SER A 110 3.17 -8.67 -6.46
N ASN A 111 3.20 -8.41 -7.77
CA ASN A 111 3.69 -7.15 -8.31
C ASN A 111 2.89 -5.95 -7.83
N LEU A 112 1.55 -6.03 -7.84
CA LEU A 112 0.67 -4.96 -7.36
C LEU A 112 0.92 -4.63 -5.89
N TYR A 113 1.04 -5.64 -5.06
CA TYR A 113 1.36 -5.44 -3.65
C TYR A 113 2.77 -4.87 -3.43
N SER A 114 3.76 -5.36 -4.20
CA SER A 114 5.15 -4.86 -4.10
C SER A 114 5.18 -3.37 -4.45
N LEU A 115 4.53 -2.99 -5.56
CA LEU A 115 4.41 -1.60 -5.97
C LEU A 115 3.67 -0.76 -4.93
N ALA A 116 2.58 -1.25 -4.35
CA ALA A 116 1.87 -0.55 -3.26
C ALA A 116 2.78 -0.33 -2.03
N CYS A 117 3.53 -1.34 -1.61
CA CYS A 117 4.51 -1.21 -0.53
C CYS A 117 5.55 -0.13 -0.83
N ARG A 118 6.12 -0.13 -2.04
CA ARG A 118 7.13 0.84 -2.47
C ARG A 118 6.55 2.26 -2.54
N ILE A 119 5.35 2.42 -3.11
CA ILE A 119 4.59 3.69 -3.10
C ILE A 119 4.43 4.19 -1.66
N HIS A 120 3.99 3.31 -0.75
CA HIS A 120 3.79 3.66 0.65
C HIS A 120 5.08 4.08 1.34
N ILE A 121 6.17 3.33 1.15
CA ILE A 121 7.49 3.67 1.69
C ILE A 121 7.92 5.05 1.20
N ARG A 122 7.86 5.29 -0.11
CA ARG A 122 8.29 6.55 -0.71
C ARG A 122 7.43 7.73 -0.26
N ALA A 123 6.13 7.51 -0.04
CA ALA A 123 5.22 8.52 0.49
C ALA A 123 5.45 8.89 1.97
N LEU A 124 6.19 8.08 2.75
CA LEU A 124 6.53 8.41 4.15
C LEU A 124 7.63 9.47 4.26
N PHE A 125 8.40 9.67 3.20
CA PHE A 125 9.46 10.67 3.20
C PHE A 125 8.91 12.01 2.68
N PRO A 126 9.24 13.13 3.32
CA PRO A 126 8.97 14.44 2.73
C PRO A 126 9.62 14.48 1.34
N PRO A 127 8.92 14.96 0.29
CA PRO A 127 9.55 15.08 -1.02
C PRO A 127 10.75 16.02 -0.90
N HIS A 128 11.96 15.48 -1.10
CA HIS A 128 13.18 16.27 -1.03
C HIS A 128 13.51 16.98 -2.37
N GLY A 129 12.54 17.06 -3.29
CA GLY A 129 12.66 17.70 -4.59
C GLY A 129 11.58 17.27 -5.58
N SER A 130 11.71 17.64 -6.85
CA SER A 130 10.88 17.13 -7.96
C SER A 130 11.04 15.62 -8.14
N ASP A 131 12.26 15.12 -7.98
CA ASP A 131 12.65 13.77 -8.36
C ASP A 131 11.95 12.67 -7.52
N ASP A 132 11.71 12.93 -6.22
CA ASP A 132 10.96 12.02 -5.35
C ASP A 132 9.47 11.97 -5.73
N ASN A 133 8.90 13.11 -6.13
CA ASN A 133 7.53 13.17 -6.61
C ASN A 133 7.37 12.44 -7.94
N ASP A 134 8.37 12.55 -8.82
CA ASP A 134 8.40 11.85 -10.11
C ASP A 134 8.56 10.33 -9.90
N THR A 135 9.34 9.92 -8.90
CA THR A 135 9.49 8.50 -8.53
C THR A 135 8.17 7.89 -8.07
N VAL A 136 7.46 8.53 -7.14
CA VAL A 136 6.14 8.03 -6.69
C VAL A 136 5.14 8.01 -7.85
N HIS A 137 5.18 9.02 -8.72
CA HIS A 137 4.31 9.08 -9.89
C HIS A 137 4.56 7.89 -10.85
N SER A 138 5.83 7.62 -11.17
CA SER A 138 6.23 6.49 -12.00
C SER A 138 5.78 5.15 -11.41
N LEU A 139 5.88 4.98 -10.09
CA LEU A 139 5.42 3.76 -9.42
C LEU A 139 3.89 3.59 -9.51
N VAL A 140 3.12 4.67 -9.43
CA VAL A 140 1.65 4.63 -9.60
C VAL A 140 1.28 4.28 -11.05
N ASP A 141 2.01 4.80 -12.03
CA ASP A 141 1.79 4.43 -13.44
C ASP A 141 2.11 2.95 -13.69
N GLU A 142 3.23 2.45 -13.15
CA GLU A 142 3.60 1.04 -13.21
C GLU A 142 2.56 0.15 -12.53
N PHE A 143 2.03 0.58 -11.38
CA PHE A 143 0.95 -0.10 -10.68
C PHE A 143 -0.30 -0.22 -11.54
N ILE A 144 -0.72 0.88 -12.19
CA ILE A 144 -1.89 0.88 -13.07
C ILE A 144 -1.66 -0.01 -14.29
N ASN A 145 -0.45 0.00 -14.86
CA ASN A 145 -0.10 -0.87 -15.98
C ASN A 145 -0.24 -2.34 -15.57
N ASN A 146 0.33 -2.75 -14.43
CA ASN A 146 0.14 -4.12 -13.90
C ASN A 146 -1.34 -4.45 -13.66
N LEU A 147 -2.12 -3.50 -13.15
CA LEU A 147 -3.54 -3.70 -12.84
C LEU A 147 -4.40 -4.01 -14.08
N GLN A 148 -4.01 -3.48 -15.25
CA GLN A 148 -4.71 -3.74 -16.51
C GLN A 148 -4.54 -5.18 -17.02
N HIS A 149 -3.45 -5.84 -16.63
CA HIS A 149 -3.18 -7.22 -17.02
C HIS A 149 -3.94 -8.23 -16.15
N LEU A 150 -4.53 -7.79 -15.04
CA LEU A 150 -5.28 -8.67 -14.15
C LEU A 150 -6.64 -9.06 -14.78
N PRO A 151 -6.90 -10.36 -15.01
CA PRO A 151 -8.13 -10.82 -15.65
C PRO A 151 -9.40 -10.34 -14.94
N PRO A 152 -10.51 -10.07 -15.68
CA PRO A 152 -11.74 -9.52 -15.10
C PRO A 152 -12.35 -10.34 -13.95
N HIS A 153 -12.27 -11.67 -14.00
CA HIS A 153 -12.82 -12.59 -12.99
C HIS A 153 -11.76 -13.24 -12.12
N SER A 154 -10.58 -12.62 -12.03
CA SER A 154 -9.49 -13.14 -11.20
C SER A 154 -9.92 -13.15 -9.71
N PRO A 155 -9.75 -14.27 -8.99
CA PRO A 155 -10.06 -14.31 -7.56
C PRO A 155 -9.26 -13.26 -6.79
N SER A 156 -8.07 -12.88 -7.26
CA SER A 156 -7.19 -11.88 -6.65
C SER A 156 -7.86 -10.53 -6.40
N HIS A 157 -8.94 -10.18 -7.12
CA HIS A 157 -9.69 -8.93 -6.88
C HIS A 157 -10.14 -8.79 -5.42
N ASN A 158 -10.42 -9.90 -4.74
CA ASN A 158 -10.88 -9.92 -3.34
C ASN A 158 -9.85 -9.38 -2.33
N ILE A 159 -8.56 -9.36 -2.68
CA ILE A 159 -7.46 -8.92 -1.82
C ILE A 159 -6.80 -7.63 -2.31
N LEU A 160 -7.35 -6.94 -3.32
CA LEU A 160 -6.71 -5.74 -3.88
C LEU A 160 -7.16 -4.41 -3.25
N CYS A 161 -8.02 -4.43 -2.24
CA CYS A 161 -8.50 -3.19 -1.63
C CYS A 161 -7.35 -2.31 -1.13
N TRP A 162 -6.44 -2.89 -0.35
CA TRP A 162 -5.33 -2.14 0.22
C TRP A 162 -4.36 -1.58 -0.83
N PRO A 163 -3.83 -2.39 -1.78
CA PRO A 163 -2.97 -1.87 -2.84
C PRO A 163 -3.62 -0.73 -3.64
N LEU A 164 -4.92 -0.85 -3.96
CA LEU A 164 -5.66 0.17 -4.70
C LEU A 164 -5.79 1.48 -3.91
N VAL A 165 -6.04 1.41 -2.60
CA VAL A 165 -6.12 2.61 -1.76
C VAL A 165 -4.76 3.30 -1.63
N VAL A 166 -3.68 2.54 -1.45
CA VAL A 166 -2.32 3.10 -1.35
C VAL A 166 -1.90 3.80 -2.64
N ALA A 167 -2.09 3.15 -3.79
CA ALA A 167 -1.86 3.78 -5.09
C ALA A 167 -2.76 5.00 -5.30
N GLY A 168 -4.03 4.92 -4.86
CA GLY A 168 -5.01 6.00 -4.97
C GLY A 168 -4.64 7.24 -4.17
N LEU A 169 -4.16 7.08 -2.94
CA LEU A 169 -3.68 8.18 -2.11
C LEU A 169 -2.49 8.91 -2.76
N SER A 170 -1.70 8.20 -3.56
CA SER A 170 -0.53 8.74 -4.26
C SER A 170 -0.83 9.21 -5.69
N ALA A 171 -2.04 8.97 -6.20
CA ALA A 171 -2.46 9.32 -7.56
C ALA A 171 -2.69 10.83 -7.72
N ARG A 172 -1.89 11.48 -8.57
CA ARG A 172 -1.91 12.95 -8.75
C ARG A 172 -2.79 13.43 -9.89
N ASN A 173 -2.90 12.64 -10.96
CA ASN A 173 -3.63 13.03 -12.15
C ASN A 173 -5.04 12.41 -12.18
N SER A 174 -5.97 13.05 -12.90
CA SER A 174 -7.37 12.62 -12.93
C SER A 174 -7.58 11.29 -13.64
N ALA A 175 -6.65 10.85 -14.49
CA ALA A 175 -6.74 9.58 -15.20
C ALA A 175 -6.46 8.41 -14.24
N GLN A 176 -5.35 8.48 -13.49
CA GLN A 176 -4.99 7.51 -12.45
C GLN A 176 -6.12 7.36 -11.42
N GLN A 177 -6.62 8.49 -10.93
CA GLN A 177 -7.73 8.55 -9.96
C GLN A 177 -8.99 7.84 -10.49
N ARG A 178 -9.35 8.08 -11.75
CA ARG A 178 -10.51 7.44 -12.40
C ARG A 178 -10.33 5.93 -12.55
N ILE A 179 -9.14 5.48 -12.98
CA ILE A 179 -8.85 4.04 -13.15
C ILE A 179 -8.99 3.30 -11.82
N ILE A 180 -8.38 3.83 -10.75
CA ILE A 180 -8.42 3.21 -9.42
C ILE A 180 -9.84 3.12 -8.88
N VAL A 181 -10.60 4.23 -8.94
CA VAL A 181 -12.01 4.25 -8.51
C VAL A 181 -12.88 3.33 -9.35
N ALA A 182 -12.70 3.31 -10.67
CA ALA A 182 -13.44 2.40 -11.55
C ALA A 182 -13.16 0.95 -11.18
N LYS A 183 -11.90 0.59 -10.90
CA LYS A 183 -11.54 -0.76 -10.45
C LYS A 183 -12.21 -1.11 -9.12
N LEU A 184 -12.16 -0.24 -8.13
CA LEU A 184 -12.82 -0.44 -6.83
C LEU A 184 -14.34 -0.66 -6.99
N ASN A 185 -15.01 0.15 -7.81
CA ASN A 185 -16.45 -0.01 -8.05
C ASN A 185 -16.76 -1.31 -8.81
N ASN A 186 -15.96 -1.68 -9.81
CA ASN A 186 -16.17 -2.92 -10.56
C ASN A 186 -16.03 -4.15 -9.64
N ILE A 187 -15.02 -4.16 -8.76
CA ILE A 187 -14.86 -5.23 -7.77
C ILE A 187 -16.04 -5.25 -6.80
N HIS A 188 -16.52 -4.08 -6.35
CA HIS A 188 -17.72 -4.00 -5.52
C HIS A 188 -18.94 -4.61 -6.24
N GLU A 189 -19.14 -4.32 -7.52
CA GLU A 189 -20.28 -4.85 -8.26
C GLU A 189 -20.28 -6.37 -8.38
N GLU A 190 -19.10 -6.98 -8.53
CA GLU A 190 -18.95 -8.43 -8.62
C GLU A 190 -19.05 -9.10 -7.24
N TRP A 191 -18.33 -8.58 -6.24
CA TRP A 191 -18.16 -9.25 -4.95
C TRP A 191 -19.13 -8.76 -3.85
N LYS A 192 -19.87 -7.68 -4.11
CA LYS A 192 -20.82 -7.04 -3.18
C LYS A 192 -20.23 -6.67 -1.80
N SER A 193 -18.91 -6.60 -1.69
CA SER A 193 -18.24 -6.18 -0.45
C SER A 193 -18.23 -4.65 -0.34
N ALA A 194 -18.79 -4.12 0.75
CA ALA A 194 -18.88 -2.68 1.00
C ALA A 194 -17.51 -2.02 1.23
N VAL A 195 -16.48 -2.81 1.56
CA VAL A 195 -15.11 -2.31 1.74
C VAL A 195 -14.63 -1.56 0.50
N PHE A 196 -14.85 -2.12 -0.70
CA PHE A 196 -14.39 -1.51 -1.95
C PHE A 196 -15.13 -0.21 -2.30
N SER A 197 -16.46 -0.19 -2.16
CA SER A 197 -17.25 1.02 -2.48
C SER A 197 -16.95 2.15 -1.51
N LYS A 198 -16.91 1.87 -0.21
CA LYS A 198 -16.55 2.87 0.79
C LYS A 198 -15.10 3.35 0.60
N SER A 199 -14.16 2.48 0.21
CA SER A 199 -12.78 2.87 -0.11
C SER A 199 -12.70 3.81 -1.31
N ALA A 200 -13.55 3.60 -2.34
CA ALA A 200 -13.65 4.52 -3.46
C ALA A 200 -14.18 5.91 -3.02
N ASP A 201 -15.18 5.95 -2.15
CA ASP A 201 -15.72 7.19 -1.60
C ASP A 201 -14.70 7.94 -0.75
N PHE A 202 -13.94 7.23 0.08
CA PHE A 202 -12.84 7.79 0.85
C PHE A 202 -11.80 8.47 -0.04
N LEU A 203 -11.35 7.82 -1.12
CA LEU A 203 -10.38 8.40 -2.06
C LEU A 203 -10.93 9.65 -2.74
N ARG A 204 -12.20 9.63 -3.18
CA ARG A 204 -12.85 10.80 -3.79
C ARG A 204 -12.86 12.00 -2.85
N GLU A 205 -13.23 11.76 -1.59
CA GLU A 205 -13.26 12.79 -0.56
C GLU A 205 -11.87 13.34 -0.28
N GLN A 206 -10.87 12.46 -0.17
CA GLN A 206 -9.49 12.88 0.05
C GLN A 206 -8.98 13.77 -1.09
N TRP A 207 -9.16 13.36 -2.34
CA TRP A 207 -8.74 14.18 -3.47
C TRP A 207 -9.51 15.51 -3.56
N ARG A 208 -10.76 15.56 -3.10
CA ARG A 208 -11.52 16.81 -2.99
C ARG A 208 -10.86 17.75 -1.98
N ARG A 209 -10.56 17.25 -0.78
CA ARG A 209 -9.86 18.01 0.27
C ARG A 209 -8.51 18.52 -0.20
N ASP A 210 -7.74 17.71 -0.91
CA ASP A 210 -6.42 18.10 -1.43
C ASP A 210 -6.52 19.21 -2.48
N ARG A 211 -7.51 19.15 -3.37
CA ARG A 211 -7.78 20.23 -4.33
C ARG A 211 -8.17 21.53 -3.65
N ASP A 212 -9.00 21.45 -2.60
CA ASP A 212 -9.44 22.63 -1.85
C ASP A 212 -8.28 23.25 -1.05
N MET A 213 -7.40 22.44 -0.46
CA MET A 213 -6.15 22.91 0.17
C MET A 213 -5.26 23.66 -0.84
N ARG A 214 -5.00 23.06 -2.02
CA ARG A 214 -4.17 23.69 -3.05
C ARG A 214 -4.75 25.01 -3.58
N ARG A 215 -6.07 25.16 -3.58
CA ARG A 215 -6.76 26.42 -3.97
C ARG A 215 -6.70 27.51 -2.90
N LYS A 216 -6.52 27.14 -1.63
CA LYS A 216 -6.49 28.07 -0.49
C LYS A 216 -5.09 28.61 -0.18
N LEU A 217 -4.02 28.00 -0.68
CA LEU A 217 -2.67 28.54 -0.58
C LEU A 217 -2.54 29.78 -1.49
N PRO A 218 -2.30 30.99 -0.94
CA PRO A 218 -2.08 32.17 -1.75
C PRO A 218 -0.73 32.05 -2.48
N ILE A 219 -0.69 32.53 -3.72
CA ILE A 219 0.55 32.73 -4.48
C ILE A 219 1.31 33.89 -3.82
N THR A 220 2.03 33.62 -2.74
CA THR A 220 3.00 34.57 -2.18
C THR A 220 4.37 33.94 -2.23
N SER A 221 5.21 34.51 -3.09
CA SER A 221 6.62 34.21 -3.26
C SER A 221 7.38 34.34 -1.94
N GLY A 222 8.23 33.34 -1.66
CA GLY A 222 9.39 33.45 -0.78
C GLY A 222 9.08 33.75 0.68
N TYR A 223 9.05 32.71 1.52
CA TYR A 223 9.89 32.55 2.72
C TYR A 223 9.40 31.33 3.49
N GLU A 224 10.35 30.43 3.77
CA GLU A 224 10.33 29.35 4.76
C GLU A 224 9.08 28.45 4.80
N ASP A 225 9.20 27.33 4.07
CA ASP A 225 8.41 26.11 4.22
C ASP A 225 8.54 25.55 5.65
N SER A 226 7.80 26.15 6.58
CA SER A 226 7.37 25.46 7.79
C SER A 226 6.25 24.51 7.39
N PHE A 227 6.63 23.35 6.85
CA PHE A 227 5.75 22.19 6.78
C PHE A 227 5.38 21.81 8.21
N THR A 228 4.31 22.40 8.72
CA THR A 228 3.69 22.00 9.97
C THR A 228 3.47 20.50 9.92
N LEU A 229 3.98 19.84 10.96
CA LEU A 229 4.05 18.42 11.24
C LEU A 229 2.67 17.70 11.32
N ASP A 230 1.63 18.24 10.67
CA ASP A 230 0.32 17.61 10.46
C ASP A 230 0.26 16.74 9.20
N GLY A 231 1.34 16.76 8.40
CA GLY A 231 1.54 15.96 7.19
C GLY A 231 1.59 14.44 7.38
N LEU A 232 1.42 13.92 8.60
CA LEU A 232 1.46 12.49 8.92
C LEU A 232 0.11 11.91 9.38
N THR A 233 -0.96 12.71 9.42
CA THR A 233 -2.32 12.22 9.72
C THR A 233 -3.00 11.49 8.54
N TRP A 234 -2.31 11.35 7.41
CA TRP A 234 -2.79 10.80 6.12
C TRP A 234 -3.02 9.28 6.11
N TYR A 235 -2.73 8.59 7.21
CA TYR A 235 -2.63 7.11 7.24
C TYR A 235 -3.81 6.39 7.86
N GLN A 236 -4.96 7.05 8.06
CA GLN A 236 -6.15 6.39 8.60
C GLN A 236 -7.27 6.43 7.56
N CYS A 237 -7.48 5.29 6.89
CA CYS A 237 -8.70 5.05 6.14
C CYS A 237 -9.67 4.34 7.09
N PRO A 238 -10.63 5.04 7.73
CA PRO A 238 -11.50 4.45 8.76
C PRO A 238 -12.47 3.37 8.23
N VAL A 239 -12.35 3.04 6.95
CA VAL A 239 -13.39 2.40 6.15
C VAL A 239 -13.24 0.89 6.06
N ILE A 240 -12.03 0.35 6.20
CA ILE A 240 -11.77 -1.06 5.87
C ILE A 240 -12.22 -2.02 7.01
N LEU A 241 -12.76 -1.50 8.11
CA LEU A 241 -13.27 -2.30 9.24
C LEU A 241 -14.79 -2.18 9.48
N ALA A 242 -15.53 -1.55 8.57
CA ALA A 242 -16.95 -1.25 8.74
C ALA A 242 -17.88 -2.06 7.84
#